data_AF-A0A0P0X721-F1
#
_entry.id   AF-A0A0P0X721-F1
#
_cell.length_a   1.000
_cell.length_b   1.000
_cell.length_c   1.000
_cell.angle_alpha   90.00
_cell.angle_beta   90.00
_cell.angle_gamma   90.00
#
_symmetry.space_group_name_H-M   'P 1'
#
loop_
_entity.id
_entity.type
_entity.pdbx_description
1 polymer ?
#
loop_
_entity_poly.entity_id
_entity_poly.type
_entity_poly.pdbx_seq_one_letter_code
_entity_poly.pdbx_strand_id
1 'polypeptide(L)'
;MAFHPPLSYPTTPITTSTCSASPSTGHASLFPTTRSRSTQTPAKTRGVAFQIGAPATLLVEPAYTAVVEAFRARMSRTYEAVNGSGLLCFLVDDASKNVVTVPTMTMHFDGMDMELLFGNYFAYTGKQSGGGGGDVLCLMIGKSSTGSRIGNYLQMDFHVLYELKNSVLSVQPADCGKI
;
A
#
# COMPACT_ATOMS: atom_id res chain seq x y z
N MET A 1 -29.16 16.81 34.91
CA MET A 1 -28.05 16.17 34.20
C MET A 1 -28.61 14.99 33.44
N ALA A 2 -28.69 15.07 32.10
CA ALA A 2 -29.11 13.95 31.28
C ALA A 2 -27.89 13.03 31.07
N PHE A 3 -27.91 11.85 31.69
CA PHE A 3 -26.97 10.79 31.38
C PHE A 3 -27.38 10.19 30.05
N HIS A 4 -26.59 10.42 29.00
CA HIS A 4 -26.70 9.62 27.79
C HIS A 4 -26.32 8.17 28.16
N PRO A 5 -27.13 7.17 27.79
CA PRO A 5 -26.72 5.78 27.96
C PRO A 5 -25.41 5.53 27.17
N PRO A 6 -24.54 4.63 27.64
CA PRO A 6 -23.33 4.28 26.92
C PRO A 6 -23.71 3.78 25.52
N LEU A 7 -23.06 4.31 24.50
CA LEU A 7 -23.19 3.82 23.13
C LEU A 7 -22.83 2.33 23.12
N SER A 8 -23.82 1.47 22.88
CA SER A 8 -23.60 0.05 22.62
C SER A 8 -22.96 -0.08 21.25
N TYR A 9 -21.63 -0.24 21.21
CA TYR A 9 -20.93 -0.56 19.97
C TYR A 9 -21.34 -1.96 19.48
N PRO A 10 -21.59 -2.14 18.17
CA PRO A 10 -21.87 -3.46 17.63
C PRO A 10 -20.70 -4.40 17.97
N THR A 11 -21.01 -5.51 18.62
CA THR A 11 -20.00 -6.54 18.97
C THR A 11 -19.65 -7.44 17.80
N THR A 12 -20.38 -7.34 16.69
CA THR A 12 -20.15 -8.13 15.49
C THR A 12 -18.89 -7.61 14.79
N PRO A 13 -17.88 -8.46 14.54
CA PRO A 13 -16.73 -8.08 13.75
C PRO A 13 -17.16 -7.59 12.36
N ILE A 14 -16.45 -6.59 11.85
CA ILE A 14 -16.66 -6.11 10.48
C ILE A 14 -15.60 -6.75 9.61
N THR A 15 -16.00 -7.42 8.53
CA THR A 15 -15.07 -7.96 7.55
C THR A 15 -15.22 -7.21 6.24
N THR A 16 -14.11 -6.75 5.68
CA THR A 16 -14.05 -6.24 4.31
C THR A 16 -13.24 -7.19 3.46
N SER A 17 -13.69 -7.43 2.23
CA SER A 17 -12.96 -8.20 1.22
C SER A 17 -12.98 -7.42 -0.06
N THR A 18 -11.82 -7.08 -0.59
CA THR A 18 -11.69 -6.43 -1.89
C THR A 18 -10.74 -7.26 -2.73
N CYS A 19 -11.06 -7.44 -4.00
CA CYS A 19 -10.23 -8.20 -4.93
C CYS A 19 -9.83 -7.31 -6.10
N SER A 20 -8.57 -7.38 -6.48
CA SER A 20 -8.10 -6.73 -7.69
C SER A 20 -8.66 -7.44 -8.92
N ALA A 21 -8.98 -6.68 -9.98
CA ALA A 21 -9.17 -7.29 -11.28
C ALA A 21 -7.78 -7.78 -11.75
N SER A 22 -7.60 -9.10 -11.86
CA SER A 22 -6.32 -9.77 -12.16
C SER A 22 -5.50 -9.07 -13.27
N PRO A 23 -4.19 -8.83 -13.06
CA PRO A 23 -3.23 -9.32 -14.06
C PRO A 23 -1.95 -9.94 -13.47
N SER A 24 -1.63 -11.12 -14.03
CA SER A 24 -0.34 -11.85 -14.12
C SER A 24 0.75 -11.65 -13.05
N THR A 25 0.96 -12.72 -12.28
CA THR A 25 2.10 -13.04 -11.41
C THR A 25 3.48 -12.78 -12.01
N GLY A 26 4.32 -12.03 -11.29
CA GLY A 26 5.77 -12.03 -11.39
C GLY A 26 6.38 -12.20 -10.00
N HIS A 27 7.00 -13.36 -9.72
CA HIS A 27 7.65 -13.67 -8.45
C HIS A 27 9.16 -13.42 -8.54
N ALA A 28 9.72 -12.55 -7.69
CA ALA A 28 11.16 -12.49 -7.39
C ALA A 28 11.44 -11.72 -6.08
N SER A 29 11.76 -12.44 -5.00
CA SER A 29 12.15 -11.86 -3.71
C SER A 29 13.62 -11.42 -3.70
N LEU A 30 13.89 -10.17 -3.34
CA LEU A 30 15.23 -9.69 -2.97
C LEU A 30 15.15 -8.84 -1.68
N PHE A 31 15.49 -9.47 -0.56
CA PHE A 31 15.72 -8.82 0.74
C PHE A 31 17.20 -8.45 0.89
N PRO A 32 17.47 -7.21 1.34
CA PRO A 32 18.50 -6.99 2.33
C PRO A 32 17.83 -6.46 3.61
N THR A 33 17.78 -7.30 4.63
CA THR A 33 17.34 -6.91 5.97
C THR A 33 18.43 -6.08 6.64
N THR A 34 18.40 -4.77 6.47
CA THR A 34 19.16 -3.87 7.35
C THR A 34 18.29 -3.50 8.54
N ARG A 35 18.59 -4.11 9.68
CA ARG A 35 17.93 -3.86 10.97
C ARG A 35 18.28 -2.45 11.44
N SER A 36 17.48 -1.44 11.09
CA SER A 36 17.65 -0.09 11.65
C SER A 36 16.83 0.05 12.93
N ARG A 37 17.55 0.17 14.05
CA ARG A 37 16.99 0.49 15.37
C ARG A 37 16.73 2.00 15.41
N SER A 38 15.51 2.43 15.11
CA SER A 38 15.14 3.83 15.26
C SER A 38 15.09 4.20 16.74
N THR A 39 15.98 5.09 17.17
CA THR A 39 15.95 5.77 18.45
C THR A 39 14.74 6.72 18.49
N GLN A 40 13.85 6.47 19.45
CA GLN A 40 12.62 7.22 19.67
C GLN A 40 12.88 8.71 19.92
N THR A 41 12.21 9.56 19.13
CA THR A 41 11.88 10.94 19.54
C THR A 41 10.36 11.02 19.80
N PRO A 42 9.90 11.67 20.89
CA PRO A 42 8.49 11.71 21.23
C PRO A 42 7.79 12.90 20.56
N ALA A 43 6.91 12.64 19.57
CA ALA A 43 5.64 13.37 19.36
C ALA A 43 4.91 12.93 18.06
N LYS A 44 3.64 12.51 18.23
CA LYS A 44 2.53 12.39 17.25
C LYS A 44 2.51 11.19 16.27
N THR A 45 1.50 10.33 16.54
CA THR A 45 0.93 9.22 15.75
C THR A 45 1.79 7.94 15.62
N ARG A 46 1.75 7.09 16.66
CA ARG A 46 2.49 5.81 16.78
C ARG A 46 1.93 4.63 15.98
N GLY A 47 0.97 4.84 15.08
CA GLY A 47 0.24 3.75 14.43
C GLY A 47 -0.02 4.00 12.95
N VAL A 48 -0.46 2.95 12.28
CA VAL A 48 -0.94 2.98 10.90
C VAL A 48 -2.42 2.66 10.91
N ALA A 49 -3.26 3.50 10.30
CA ALA A 49 -4.70 3.25 10.21
C ALA A 49 -5.07 2.62 8.87
N PHE A 50 -6.02 1.67 8.85
CA PHE A 50 -6.59 1.17 7.61
C PHE A 50 -7.72 2.10 7.16
N GLN A 51 -7.58 2.75 5.99
CA GLN A 51 -8.51 3.75 5.49
C GLN A 51 -9.01 3.36 4.09
N ILE A 52 -10.24 2.84 4.03
CA ILE A 52 -10.90 2.47 2.76
C ILE A 52 -11.18 3.67 1.85
N GLY A 53 -11.31 4.88 2.40
CA GLY A 53 -11.67 6.09 1.66
C GLY A 53 -10.52 6.80 0.94
N ALA A 54 -9.30 6.25 0.98
CA ALA A 54 -8.14 6.80 0.27
C ALA A 54 -7.62 5.73 -0.70
N PRO A 55 -7.47 6.02 -2.01
CA PRO A 55 -6.94 5.03 -2.95
C PRO A 55 -5.52 4.59 -2.57
N ALA A 56 -4.60 5.56 -2.49
CA ALA A 56 -3.21 5.33 -2.15
C ALA A 56 -2.98 5.21 -0.64
N THR A 57 -1.95 4.45 -0.26
CA THR A 57 -1.40 4.48 1.10
C THR A 57 -0.62 5.76 1.31
N LEU A 58 -0.73 6.34 2.50
CA LEU A 58 -0.04 7.57 2.85
C LEU A 58 0.87 7.29 4.04
N LEU A 59 2.18 7.49 3.91
CA LEU A 59 3.15 7.23 4.97
C LEU A 59 3.77 8.53 5.47
N VAL A 60 4.01 8.62 6.78
CA VAL A 60 4.85 9.69 7.33
C VAL A 60 6.33 9.34 7.18
N GLU A 61 7.20 10.34 7.37
CA GLU A 61 8.64 10.09 7.47
C GLU A 61 8.99 9.33 8.75
N PRO A 62 10.06 8.51 8.75
CA PRO A 62 10.96 8.23 7.62
C PRO A 62 10.46 7.11 6.69
N ALA A 63 9.30 6.51 6.97
CA ALA A 63 8.80 5.34 6.23
C ALA A 63 8.53 5.66 4.76
N TYR A 64 7.97 6.84 4.46
CA TYR A 64 7.75 7.28 3.07
C TYR A 64 9.05 7.33 2.27
N THR A 65 10.07 8.03 2.77
CA THR A 65 11.36 8.15 2.07
C THR A 65 12.01 6.80 1.86
N ALA A 66 12.03 5.94 2.88
CA ALA A 66 12.64 4.61 2.78
C ALA A 66 12.02 3.76 1.65
N VAL A 67 10.69 3.77 1.51
CA VAL A 67 9.99 3.03 0.46
C VAL A 67 10.26 3.64 -0.92
N VAL A 68 10.11 4.96 -1.06
CA VAL A 68 10.28 5.66 -2.35
C VAL A 68 11.70 5.52 -2.88
N GLU A 69 12.71 5.66 -2.04
CA GLU A 69 14.11 5.49 -2.44
C GLU A 69 14.42 4.05 -2.86
N ALA A 70 13.90 3.05 -2.13
CA ALA A 70 14.09 1.64 -2.48
C ALA A 70 13.47 1.30 -3.85
N PHE A 71 12.25 1.76 -4.12
CA PHE A 71 11.61 1.56 -5.43
C PHE A 71 12.33 2.34 -6.53
N ARG A 72 12.66 3.62 -6.31
CA ARG A 72 13.41 4.43 -7.29
C ARG A 72 14.74 3.75 -7.66
N ALA A 73 15.53 3.32 -6.68
CA ALA A 73 16.84 2.71 -6.92
C ALA A 73 16.78 1.39 -7.72
N ARG A 74 15.68 0.64 -7.61
CA ARG A 74 15.48 -0.64 -8.31
C ARG A 74 14.83 -0.44 -9.67
N MET A 75 13.76 0.34 -9.75
CA MET A 75 12.95 0.55 -10.95
C MET A 75 13.66 1.45 -11.98
N SER A 76 14.41 2.47 -11.54
CA SER A 76 15.13 3.38 -12.46
C SER A 76 16.29 2.73 -13.22
N ARG A 77 16.53 1.43 -13.01
CA ARG A 77 17.44 0.62 -13.83
C ARG A 77 16.81 0.22 -15.17
N THR A 78 15.47 0.22 -15.24
CA THR A 78 14.70 -0.28 -16.38
C THR A 78 13.72 0.76 -16.91
N TYR A 79 13.15 1.59 -16.04
CA TYR A 79 12.10 2.55 -16.40
C TYR A 79 12.51 3.98 -16.04
N GLU A 80 12.21 4.94 -16.93
CA GLU A 80 12.42 6.36 -16.64
C GLU A 80 11.49 6.81 -15.52
N ALA A 81 12.05 7.42 -14.46
CA ALA A 81 11.26 8.00 -13.39
C ALA A 81 10.70 9.35 -13.82
N VAL A 82 9.39 9.54 -13.66
CA VAL A 82 8.68 10.78 -14.01
C VAL A 82 7.92 11.34 -12.81
N ASN A 83 7.68 12.65 -12.84
CA ASN A 83 6.91 13.32 -11.80
C ASN A 83 5.41 12.96 -11.95
N GLY A 84 4.89 12.12 -11.08
CA GLY A 84 3.44 11.99 -10.86
C GLY A 84 2.98 12.95 -9.77
N SER A 85 1.71 13.36 -9.79
CA SER A 85 1.05 14.29 -8.86
C SER A 85 1.22 13.93 -7.37
N GLY A 86 2.42 14.12 -6.82
CA GLY A 86 2.81 13.70 -5.47
C GLY A 86 3.21 12.23 -5.31
N LEU A 87 3.34 11.46 -6.41
CA LEU A 87 3.69 10.04 -6.41
C LEU A 87 4.96 9.77 -7.23
N LEU A 88 5.72 8.74 -6.85
CA LEU A 88 6.80 8.22 -7.68
C LEU A 88 6.19 7.44 -8.85
N CYS A 89 6.44 7.87 -10.08
CA CYS A 89 5.93 7.20 -11.26
C CYS A 89 7.04 6.89 -12.26
N PHE A 90 6.75 5.98 -13.18
CA PHE A 90 7.67 5.50 -14.18
C PHE A 90 6.99 5.41 -15.54
N LEU A 91 7.74 5.65 -16.61
CA LEU A 91 7.25 5.38 -17.97
C LEU A 91 7.42 3.91 -18.33
N VAL A 92 6.34 3.33 -18.83
CA VAL A 92 6.30 1.98 -19.37
C VAL A 92 5.83 2.07 -20.81
N ASP A 93 6.70 1.70 -21.74
CA ASP A 93 6.35 1.65 -23.16
C ASP A 93 5.25 0.61 -23.42
N ASP A 94 4.45 0.84 -24.47
CA ASP A 94 3.31 -0.02 -24.81
C ASP A 94 3.71 -1.50 -24.98
N ALA A 95 4.91 -1.76 -25.50
CA ALA A 95 5.46 -3.10 -25.69
C ALA A 95 5.71 -3.85 -24.36
N SER A 96 5.89 -3.13 -23.26
CA SER A 96 6.31 -3.69 -21.97
C SER A 96 5.18 -3.84 -20.96
N LYS A 97 3.96 -3.36 -21.27
CA LYS A 97 2.85 -3.32 -20.30
C LYS A 97 2.48 -4.66 -19.69
N ASN A 98 2.60 -5.74 -20.47
CA ASN A 98 2.24 -7.10 -20.05
C ASN A 98 3.38 -7.83 -19.32
N VAL A 99 4.57 -7.23 -19.22
CA VAL A 99 5.78 -7.88 -18.67
C VAL A 99 6.51 -6.94 -17.69
N VAL A 100 5.80 -5.98 -17.09
CA VAL A 100 6.42 -5.07 -16.12
C VAL A 100 6.94 -5.86 -14.93
N THR A 101 8.24 -5.73 -14.67
CA THR A 101 8.87 -6.36 -13.51
C THR A 101 9.06 -5.29 -12.43
N VAL A 102 8.45 -5.52 -11.28
CA VAL A 102 8.55 -4.62 -10.11
C VAL A 102 9.19 -5.34 -8.92
N PRO A 103 9.88 -4.62 -8.01
CA PRO A 103 10.31 -5.20 -6.75
C PRO A 103 9.13 -5.69 -5.91
N THR A 104 9.22 -6.89 -5.35
CA THR A 104 8.26 -7.39 -4.35
C THR A 104 8.25 -6.52 -3.10
N MET A 105 7.09 -6.41 -2.46
CA MET A 105 6.92 -5.69 -1.20
C MET A 105 6.17 -6.54 -0.20
N THR A 106 6.67 -6.59 1.03
CA THR A 106 5.99 -7.19 2.17
C THR A 106 5.88 -6.14 3.27
N MET A 107 4.69 -5.99 3.86
CA MET A 107 4.52 -5.19 5.06
C MET A 107 4.50 -6.09 6.28
N HIS A 108 5.42 -5.84 7.20
CA HIS A 108 5.55 -6.59 8.44
C HIS A 108 4.81 -5.87 9.57
N PHE A 109 3.88 -6.58 10.22
CA PHE A 109 3.17 -6.17 11.43
C PHE A 109 3.47 -7.16 12.56
N ASP A 110 3.09 -6.80 13.79
CA ASP A 110 3.24 -7.72 14.91
C ASP A 110 2.33 -8.94 14.71
N GLY A 111 2.93 -10.11 14.53
CA GLY A 111 2.24 -11.37 14.29
C GLY A 111 1.69 -11.59 12.87
N MET A 112 2.04 -10.75 11.89
CA MET A 112 1.48 -10.85 10.54
C MET A 112 2.35 -10.20 9.46
N ASP A 113 2.49 -10.89 8.34
CA ASP A 113 3.09 -10.35 7.12
C ASP A 113 2.01 -10.22 6.03
N MET A 114 1.96 -9.06 5.38
CA MET A 114 1.16 -8.85 4.17
C MET A 114 2.09 -8.91 2.97
N GLU A 115 2.08 -10.02 2.25
CA GLU A 115 2.78 -10.16 0.97
C GLU A 115 1.95 -9.53 -0.15
N LEU A 116 2.49 -8.49 -0.77
CA LEU A 116 1.72 -7.64 -1.67
C LEU A 116 1.97 -8.00 -3.13
N LEU A 117 0.88 -8.13 -3.88
CA LEU A 117 0.87 -8.26 -5.33
C LEU A 117 1.05 -6.89 -6.00
N PHE A 118 1.48 -6.89 -7.27
CA PHE A 118 1.70 -5.68 -8.07
C PHE A 118 0.56 -4.66 -7.95
N GLY A 119 -0.69 -5.14 -8.10
CA GLY A 119 -1.89 -4.30 -8.03
C GLY A 119 -2.13 -3.68 -6.66
N ASN A 120 -1.47 -4.14 -5.59
CA ASN A 120 -1.65 -3.57 -4.26
C ASN A 120 -0.88 -2.26 -4.07
N TYR A 121 0.17 -2.01 -4.85
CA TYR A 121 1.02 -0.82 -4.68
C TYR A 121 1.41 -0.13 -5.99
N PHE A 122 1.02 -0.65 -7.15
CA PHE A 122 1.20 0.03 -8.44
C PHE A 122 -0.13 0.15 -9.20
N ALA A 123 -0.33 1.28 -9.87
CA ALA A 123 -1.43 1.48 -10.80
C ALA A 123 -1.02 2.34 -11.99
N TYR A 124 -1.56 2.02 -13.17
CA TYR A 124 -1.44 2.89 -14.33
C TYR A 124 -2.37 4.10 -14.17
N THR A 125 -1.83 5.31 -14.37
CA THR A 125 -2.56 6.57 -14.17
C THR A 125 -2.89 7.29 -15.48
N GLY A 126 -2.58 6.68 -16.62
CA GLY A 126 -2.85 7.18 -17.96
C GLY A 126 -1.59 7.23 -18.82
N LYS A 127 -1.62 8.08 -19.85
CA LYS A 127 -0.50 8.32 -20.76
C LYS A 127 0.31 9.53 -20.33
N GLN A 128 1.60 9.54 -20.64
CA GLN A 128 2.41 10.75 -20.45
C GLN A 128 1.88 11.89 -21.33
N SER A 129 1.48 12.99 -20.69
CA SER A 129 1.21 14.25 -21.39
C SER A 129 2.50 14.77 -22.05
N GLY A 130 2.44 15.10 -23.34
CA GLY A 130 3.58 15.67 -24.08
C GLY A 130 4.20 14.81 -25.18
N GLY A 131 3.55 13.72 -25.61
CA GLY A 131 3.88 13.04 -26.87
C GLY A 131 4.86 11.87 -26.80
N GLY A 132 5.20 11.39 -25.60
CA GLY A 132 6.16 10.28 -25.39
C GLY A 132 5.60 8.86 -25.50
N GLY A 133 4.30 8.67 -25.80
CA GLY A 133 3.69 7.36 -26.07
C GLY A 133 3.54 6.38 -24.90
N GLY A 134 4.36 6.47 -23.85
CA GLY A 134 4.33 5.54 -22.71
C GLY A 134 3.13 5.69 -21.77
N ASP A 135 2.77 4.59 -21.10
CA ASP A 135 1.89 4.60 -19.93
C ASP A 135 2.66 5.03 -18.68
N VAL A 136 1.97 5.74 -17.79
CA VAL A 136 2.54 6.18 -16.51
C VAL A 136 2.12 5.20 -15.42
N LEU A 137 3.09 4.45 -14.91
CA LEU A 137 2.92 3.51 -13.81
C LEU A 137 3.34 4.17 -12.49
N CYS A 138 2.43 4.34 -11.55
CA CYS A 138 2.68 5.05 -10.29
C CYS A 138 2.69 4.13 -9.08
N LEU A 139 3.67 4.32 -8.20
CA LEU A 139 3.68 3.73 -6.86
C LEU A 139 2.56 4.40 -6.05
N MET A 140 1.54 3.62 -5.66
CA MET A 140 0.36 4.06 -4.92
C MET A 140 0.66 4.23 -3.41
N ILE A 141 1.80 4.85 -3.13
CA ILE A 141 2.28 5.23 -1.80
C ILE A 141 2.71 6.70 -1.87
N GLY A 142 1.98 7.55 -1.16
CA GLY A 142 2.23 8.99 -1.06
C GLY A 142 2.74 9.41 0.32
N LYS A 143 3.15 10.67 0.40
CA LYS A 143 3.63 11.29 1.65
C LYS A 143 2.46 11.80 2.49
N SER A 144 2.57 11.66 3.80
CA SER A 144 1.65 12.20 4.80
C SER A 144 2.39 13.08 5.80
N SER A 145 1.75 14.14 6.28
CA SER A 145 2.24 14.97 7.39
C SER A 145 1.48 14.75 8.71
N THR A 146 0.37 14.00 8.69
CA THR A 146 -0.55 13.87 9.84
C THR A 146 -0.60 12.47 10.45
N GLY A 147 -0.16 11.44 9.71
CA GLY A 147 -0.17 10.05 10.16
C GLY A 147 -0.13 9.05 9.00
N SER A 148 0.35 7.83 9.28
CA SER A 148 0.41 6.75 8.30
C SER A 148 -0.94 6.04 8.16
N ARG A 149 -1.31 5.72 6.92
CA ARG A 149 -2.60 5.12 6.58
C ARG A 149 -2.46 4.15 5.41
N ILE A 150 -2.95 2.92 5.58
CA ILE A 150 -3.09 1.95 4.49
C ILE A 150 -4.33 2.34 3.68
N GLY A 151 -4.13 2.63 2.40
CA GLY A 151 -5.20 2.95 1.44
C GLY A 151 -5.84 1.70 0.84
N ASN A 152 -6.82 1.89 -0.04
CA ASN A 152 -7.62 0.84 -0.64
C ASN A 152 -6.76 -0.13 -1.48
N TYR A 153 -5.83 0.36 -2.30
CA TYR A 153 -4.99 -0.50 -3.14
C TYR A 153 -4.23 -1.55 -2.31
N LEU A 154 -3.62 -1.13 -1.20
CA LEU A 154 -2.86 -2.00 -0.31
C LEU A 154 -3.72 -2.99 0.50
N GLN A 155 -5.04 -2.76 0.57
CA GLN A 155 -6.00 -3.65 1.21
C GLN A 155 -6.62 -4.67 0.25
N MET A 156 -6.47 -4.47 -1.07
CA MET A 156 -6.97 -5.43 -2.06
C MET A 156 -6.30 -6.79 -1.91
N ASP A 157 -7.03 -7.83 -2.25
CA ASP A 157 -6.66 -9.24 -2.16
C ASP A 157 -6.49 -9.74 -0.72
N PHE A 158 -7.06 -9.02 0.25
CA PHE A 158 -7.10 -9.41 1.66
C PHE A 158 -8.52 -9.35 2.22
N HIS A 159 -8.80 -10.27 3.14
CA HIS A 159 -9.83 -10.12 4.14
C HIS A 159 -9.26 -9.30 5.30
N VAL A 160 -9.92 -8.19 5.64
CA VAL A 160 -9.59 -7.38 6.82
C VAL A 160 -10.73 -7.49 7.82
N LEU A 161 -10.43 -8.07 8.98
CA LEU A 161 -11.35 -8.23 10.11
C LEU A 161 -11.07 -7.14 11.14
N TYR A 162 -12.09 -6.33 11.43
CA TYR A 162 -12.09 -5.34 12.49
C TYR A 162 -12.83 -5.93 13.70
N GLU A 163 -12.06 -6.45 14.66
CA GLU A 163 -12.59 -7.06 15.88
C GLU A 163 -12.57 -6.04 17.02
N LEU A 164 -13.69 -5.32 17.16
CA LEU A 164 -13.78 -4.16 18.06
C LEU A 164 -13.70 -4.54 19.54
N LYS A 165 -14.13 -5.74 19.92
CA LYS A 165 -14.20 -6.17 21.33
C LYS A 165 -12.82 -6.33 21.94
N ASN A 166 -11.90 -7.03 21.27
CA ASN A 166 -10.52 -7.18 21.74
C ASN A 166 -9.55 -6.16 21.14
N SER A 167 -10.04 -5.21 20.32
CA SER A 167 -9.21 -4.22 19.62
C SER A 167 -8.14 -4.86 18.72
N VAL A 168 -8.53 -5.91 18.00
CA VAL A 168 -7.66 -6.65 17.09
C VAL A 168 -8.05 -6.33 15.65
N LEU A 169 -7.04 -6.08 14.82
CA LEU A 169 -7.18 -6.07 13.37
C LEU A 169 -6.46 -7.31 12.83
N SER A 170 -7.19 -8.16 12.10
CA SER A 170 -6.63 -9.34 11.45
C SER A 170 -6.70 -9.19 9.95
N VAL A 171 -5.65 -9.60 9.25
CA VAL A 171 -5.58 -9.62 7.81
C VAL A 171 -5.20 -11.03 7.38
N GLN A 172 -5.90 -11.53 6.37
CA GLN A 172 -5.62 -12.81 5.73
C GLN A 172 -5.74 -12.62 4.21
N PRO A 173 -4.91 -13.27 3.38
CA PRO A 173 -5.13 -13.28 1.94
C PRO A 173 -6.56 -13.73 1.60
N ALA A 174 -7.22 -13.00 0.71
CA ALA A 174 -8.55 -13.35 0.23
C ALA A 174 -8.45 -14.42 -0.86
N ASP A 175 -9.37 -15.38 -0.83
CA ASP A 175 -9.58 -16.26 -1.98
C ASP A 175 -10.54 -15.57 -2.96
N CYS A 176 -9.97 -14.73 -3.83
CA CYS A 176 -10.74 -13.95 -4.80
C CYS A 176 -11.48 -14.79 -5.84
N GLY A 177 -11.24 -16.11 -5.92
CA GLY A 177 -12.04 -17.03 -6.71
C GLY A 177 -13.34 -17.48 -6.01
N LYS A 178 -13.53 -17.11 -4.74
CA LYS A 178 -14.65 -17.56 -3.88
C LYS A 178 -15.48 -16.40 -3.29
N ILE A 179 -15.26 -15.16 -3.73
CA ILE A 179 -16.03 -13.97 -3.37
C ILE A 179 -16.91 -13.58 -4.55
#